data_AF-A0AAX0VRE9-F1
#
_entry.id   AF-A0AAX0VRE9-F1
#
_cell.length_a   1.000
_cell.length_b   1.000
_cell.length_c   1.000
_cell.angle_alpha   90.00
_cell.angle_beta   90.00
_cell.angle_gamma   90.00
#
_symmetry.space_group_name_H-M   'P 1'
#
loop_
_entity.id
_entity.type
_entity.pdbx_description
1 polymer ?
#
loop_
_entity_poly.entity_id
_entity_poly.type
_entity_poly.pdbx_seq_one_letter_code
_entity_poly.pdbx_strand_id
1 'polypeptide(L)'
;MVSLRLPHALDAPQSALFPDDIIDPPDGPVTLPGLEVTAPQPSATGVIDWSQLITAQDKAQAAAEQLLSHVAVEVARLRAVADSAIAPLQDAVDLDEATEAEAALLKEWKRYRVALNRLPDQPGYPGEITWPAPPA
;
A
#
# COMPACT_ATOMS: atom_id res chain seq x y z
N MET A 1 -49.31 1.86 -15.70
CA MET A 1 -48.76 0.94 -16.71
C MET A 1 -48.40 1.78 -17.94
N VAL A 2 -47.13 2.20 -18.07
CA VAL A 2 -46.69 3.07 -19.17
C VAL A 2 -46.30 2.17 -20.35
N SER A 3 -47.05 2.23 -21.45
CA SER A 3 -46.70 1.53 -22.68
C SER A 3 -45.90 2.46 -23.58
N LEU A 4 -44.58 2.25 -23.64
CA LEU A 4 -43.69 2.93 -24.58
C LEU A 4 -43.83 2.28 -25.95
N ARG A 5 -44.50 2.96 -26.89
CA ARG A 5 -44.47 2.60 -28.31
C ARG A 5 -43.25 3.27 -28.93
N LEU A 6 -42.22 2.50 -29.25
CA LEU A 6 -41.10 3.02 -30.05
C LEU A 6 -41.57 3.23 -31.50
N PRO A 7 -41.17 4.34 -32.16
CA PRO A 7 -41.55 4.65 -33.53
C PRO A 7 -40.90 3.73 -34.57
N HIS A 8 -39.81 3.03 -34.20
CA HIS A 8 -39.08 2.12 -35.06
C HIS A 8 -39.16 0.68 -34.56
N ALA A 9 -39.22 -0.27 -35.50
CA ALA A 9 -39.19 -1.70 -35.21
C ALA A 9 -37.83 -2.09 -34.61
N LEU A 10 -37.81 -3.14 -33.80
CA LEU A 10 -36.59 -3.64 -33.13
C LEU A 10 -35.47 -4.04 -34.12
N ASP A 11 -35.83 -4.27 -35.39
CA ASP A 11 -34.94 -4.73 -36.47
C ASP A 11 -34.63 -3.61 -37.50
N ALA A 12 -34.90 -2.35 -37.15
CA ALA A 12 -34.54 -1.23 -38.01
C ALA A 12 -33.00 -1.07 -38.06
N PRO A 13 -32.42 -0.76 -39.24
CA PRO A 13 -30.98 -0.56 -39.36
C PRO A 13 -30.51 0.61 -38.50
N GLN A 14 -29.27 0.56 -38.00
CA GLN A 14 -28.70 1.58 -37.10
C GLN A 14 -28.81 3.01 -37.65
N SER A 15 -28.68 3.18 -38.98
CA SER A 15 -28.85 4.47 -39.66
C SER A 15 -30.29 5.00 -39.67
N ALA A 16 -31.29 4.14 -39.46
CA ALA A 16 -32.69 4.56 -39.28
C ALA A 16 -33.02 4.87 -37.82
N LEU A 17 -32.27 4.30 -36.87
CA LEU A 17 -32.44 4.53 -35.44
C LEU A 17 -31.68 5.77 -34.94
N PHE A 18 -30.51 6.03 -35.53
CA PHE A 18 -29.62 7.14 -35.20
C PHE A 18 -29.09 7.77 -36.50
N PRO A 19 -29.86 8.68 -37.13
CA PRO A 19 -29.54 9.24 -38.44
C PRO A 19 -28.35 10.19 -38.45
N ASP A 20 -28.07 10.84 -37.30
CA ASP A 20 -27.00 11.83 -37.14
C ASP A 20 -26.10 11.44 -35.97
N ASP A 21 -24.78 11.50 -36.19
CA ASP A 21 -23.80 11.41 -35.11
C ASP A 21 -23.83 12.67 -34.25
N ILE A 22 -23.90 12.49 -32.93
CA ILE A 22 -23.80 13.61 -31.99
C ILE A 22 -22.33 14.00 -31.90
N ILE A 23 -21.98 15.12 -32.54
CA ILE A 23 -20.64 15.74 -32.47
C ILE A 23 -20.71 16.87 -31.45
N ASP A 24 -19.87 16.79 -30.39
CA ASP A 24 -19.71 17.82 -29.35
C ASP A 24 -21.02 18.15 -28.59
N PRO A 25 -21.64 17.17 -27.88
CA PRO A 25 -22.79 17.50 -27.05
C PRO A 25 -22.34 18.40 -25.89
N PRO A 26 -23.10 19.45 -25.55
CA PRO A 26 -22.81 20.23 -24.36
C PRO A 26 -22.91 19.31 -23.13
N ASP A 27 -21.82 19.23 -22.37
CA ASP A 27 -21.78 18.47 -21.11
C ASP A 27 -22.77 19.08 -20.10
N GLY A 28 -23.84 18.35 -19.81
CA GLY A 28 -24.88 18.80 -18.89
C GLY A 28 -25.99 17.77 -18.67
N PRO A 29 -26.84 17.97 -17.65
CA PRO A 29 -27.94 17.05 -17.36
C PRO A 29 -28.97 17.07 -18.50
N VAL A 30 -29.21 15.90 -19.10
CA VAL A 30 -30.28 15.72 -20.10
C VAL A 30 -31.62 15.61 -19.37
N THR A 31 -32.42 16.66 -19.46
CA THR A 31 -33.77 16.66 -18.86
C THR A 31 -34.74 15.86 -19.74
N LEU A 32 -35.17 14.69 -19.26
CA LEU A 32 -36.20 13.89 -19.93
C LEU A 32 -37.60 14.49 -19.66
N PRO A 33 -38.47 14.63 -20.68
CA PRO A 33 -39.81 15.19 -20.50
C PRO A 33 -40.67 14.27 -19.63
N GLY A 34 -41.15 14.79 -18.50
CA GLY A 34 -42.00 14.08 -17.52
C GLY A 34 -41.29 13.58 -16.26
N LEU A 35 -39.97 13.77 -16.16
CA LEU A 35 -39.18 13.51 -14.95
C LEU A 35 -38.59 14.83 -14.47
N GLU A 36 -39.33 15.52 -13.59
CA GLU A 36 -38.77 16.62 -12.80
C GLU A 36 -37.65 16.04 -11.94
N VAL A 37 -36.40 16.32 -12.30
CA VAL A 37 -35.23 16.01 -11.45
C VAL A 37 -35.29 16.94 -10.24
N THR A 38 -36.08 16.54 -9.24
CA THR A 38 -36.08 17.20 -7.93
C THR A 38 -34.70 17.02 -7.28
N ALA A 39 -34.24 18.06 -6.60
CA ALA A 39 -32.94 18.20 -5.94
C ALA A 39 -32.45 16.90 -5.26
N PRO A 40 -31.11 16.69 -5.17
CA PRO A 40 -30.51 15.44 -4.71
C PRO A 40 -31.14 14.98 -3.39
N GLN A 41 -31.83 13.85 -3.46
CA GLN A 41 -32.43 13.20 -2.31
C GLN A 41 -31.32 12.71 -1.38
N PRO A 42 -31.43 12.88 -0.05
CA PRO A 42 -30.47 12.32 0.88
C PRO A 42 -30.42 10.80 0.70
N SER A 43 -29.19 10.29 0.62
CA SER A 43 -28.81 8.90 0.39
C SER A 43 -29.80 7.90 1.00
N ALA A 44 -30.56 7.22 0.16
CA ALA A 44 -31.32 6.04 0.53
C ALA A 44 -30.36 4.84 0.72
N THR A 45 -30.70 3.95 1.66
CA THR A 45 -30.02 2.66 1.85
C THR A 45 -29.93 1.91 0.52
N GLY A 46 -28.70 1.75 0.00
CA GLY A 46 -28.45 1.10 -1.30
C GLY A 46 -27.62 1.94 -2.28
N VAL A 47 -27.35 3.21 -1.99
CA VAL A 47 -26.37 4.01 -2.76
C VAL A 47 -24.96 3.66 -2.27
N ILE A 48 -24.21 2.92 -3.09
CA ILE A 48 -22.79 2.66 -2.84
C ILE A 48 -22.05 3.97 -3.10
N ASP A 49 -21.44 4.51 -2.05
CA ASP A 49 -20.57 5.67 -2.17
C ASP A 49 -19.26 5.23 -2.84
N TRP A 50 -19.16 5.48 -4.14
CA TRP A 50 -17.97 5.16 -4.94
C TRP A 50 -16.73 5.94 -4.50
N SER A 51 -16.88 7.03 -3.74
CA SER A 51 -15.76 7.77 -3.13
C SER A 51 -15.20 7.10 -1.87
N GLN A 52 -15.95 6.17 -1.27
CA GLN A 52 -15.53 5.33 -0.15
C GLN A 52 -14.99 3.96 -0.60
N LEU A 53 -14.79 3.77 -1.91
CA LEU A 53 -14.11 2.58 -2.39
C LEU A 53 -12.63 2.66 -2.05
N ILE A 54 -12.20 1.80 -1.12
CA ILE A 54 -10.79 1.44 -0.99
C ILE A 54 -10.44 0.66 -2.25
N THR A 55 -9.66 1.27 -3.14
CA THR A 55 -9.24 0.58 -4.36
C THR A 55 -8.27 -0.56 -3.99
N ALA A 56 -8.15 -1.55 -4.88
CA ALA A 56 -7.13 -2.59 -4.71
C ALA A 56 -5.71 -1.99 -4.58
N GLN A 57 -5.50 -0.81 -5.15
CA GLN A 57 -4.26 -0.05 -5.06
C GLN A 57 -4.03 0.54 -3.66
N ASP A 58 -5.04 1.15 -3.04
CA ASP A 58 -4.94 1.67 -1.67
C ASP A 58 -4.66 0.56 -0.65
N LYS A 59 -5.32 -0.59 -0.83
CA LYS A 59 -5.09 -1.77 0.01
C LYS A 59 -3.66 -2.31 -0.16
N ALA A 60 -3.14 -2.32 -1.38
CA ALA A 60 -1.77 -2.74 -1.65
C ALA A 60 -0.75 -1.78 -1.03
N GLN A 61 -1.02 -0.47 -1.08
CA GLN A 61 -0.17 0.55 -0.48
C GLN A 61 -0.13 0.44 1.05
N ALA A 62 -1.29 0.31 1.70
CA ALA A 62 -1.37 0.10 3.14
C ALA A 62 -0.64 -1.19 3.57
N ALA A 63 -0.78 -2.28 2.81
CA ALA A 63 -0.07 -3.53 3.08
C ALA A 63 1.46 -3.38 2.97
N ALA A 64 1.94 -2.61 2.00
CA ALA A 64 3.37 -2.31 1.85
C ALA A 64 3.90 -1.46 3.02
N GLU A 65 3.15 -0.45 3.46
CA GLU A 65 3.50 0.38 4.63
C GLU A 65 3.51 -0.45 5.93
N GLN A 66 2.54 -1.34 6.09
CA GLN A 66 2.51 -2.28 7.22
C GLN A 66 3.73 -3.20 7.22
N LEU A 67 4.13 -3.72 6.06
CA LEU A 67 5.32 -4.55 5.94
C LEU A 67 6.59 -3.76 6.28
N LEU A 68 6.73 -2.53 5.75
CA LEU A 68 7.87 -1.66 6.04
C LEU A 68 7.97 -1.32 7.53
N SER A 69 6.85 -0.97 8.17
CA SER A 69 6.83 -0.67 9.61
C SER A 69 7.19 -1.88 10.46
N HIS A 70 6.68 -3.06 10.13
CA HIS A 70 7.01 -4.31 10.82
C HIS A 70 8.51 -4.62 10.73
N VAL A 71 9.06 -4.52 9.52
CA VAL A 71 10.49 -4.72 9.27
C VAL A 71 11.33 -3.69 10.01
N ALA A 72 10.95 -2.41 9.99
CA ALA A 72 11.67 -1.36 10.70
C ALA A 72 11.71 -1.61 12.21
N VAL A 73 10.59 -2.05 12.80
CA VAL A 73 10.52 -2.42 14.22
C VAL A 73 11.44 -3.60 14.52
N GLU A 74 11.44 -4.64 13.68
CA GLU A 74 12.30 -5.80 13.89
C GLU A 74 13.80 -5.45 13.74
N VAL A 75 14.17 -4.64 12.74
CA VAL A 75 15.54 -4.10 12.61
C VAL A 75 15.92 -3.31 13.85
N ALA A 76 15.05 -2.43 14.36
CA ALA A 76 15.31 -1.65 15.56
C ALA A 76 15.50 -2.54 16.80
N ARG A 77 14.67 -3.58 16.95
CA ARG A 77 14.76 -4.56 18.04
C ARG A 77 16.09 -5.30 18.00
N LEU A 78 16.48 -5.82 16.84
CA LEU A 78 17.75 -6.55 16.67
C LEU A 78 18.97 -5.65 16.88
N ARG A 79 18.91 -4.38 16.45
CA ARG A 79 19.95 -3.39 16.75
C ARG A 79 20.06 -3.13 18.25
N ALA A 80 18.95 -2.95 18.96
CA ALA A 80 18.96 -2.71 20.40
C ALA A 80 19.59 -3.89 21.17
N VAL A 81 19.28 -5.13 20.79
CA VAL A 81 19.91 -6.34 21.36
C VAL A 81 21.42 -6.35 21.07
N ALA A 82 21.82 -6.01 19.84
CA ALA A 82 23.24 -5.94 19.50
C ALA A 82 23.96 -4.84 20.29
N ASP A 83 23.39 -3.64 20.39
CA ASP A 83 24.01 -2.55 21.16
C ASP A 83 24.07 -2.87 22.66
N SER A 84 23.10 -3.60 23.23
CA SER A 84 23.17 -4.03 24.64
C SER A 84 24.26 -5.07 24.90
N ALA A 85 24.60 -5.90 23.91
CA ALA A 85 25.70 -6.85 23.99
C ALA A 85 27.07 -6.17 23.71
N ILE A 86 27.09 -5.22 22.76
CA ILE A 86 28.30 -4.47 22.41
C ILE A 86 28.75 -3.57 23.56
N ALA A 87 27.83 -2.92 24.28
CA ALA A 87 28.17 -1.99 25.37
C ALA A 87 29.15 -2.59 26.40
N PRO A 88 28.82 -3.72 27.09
CA PRO A 88 29.74 -4.31 28.07
C PRO A 88 31.03 -4.84 27.44
N LEU A 89 30.97 -5.42 26.23
CA LEU A 89 32.16 -5.89 25.52
C LEU A 89 33.09 -4.74 25.15
N GLN A 90 32.51 -3.60 24.79
CA GLN A 90 33.28 -2.42 24.41
C GLN A 90 33.86 -1.72 25.63
N ASP A 91 33.13 -1.66 26.74
CA ASP A 91 33.65 -1.17 28.02
C ASP A 91 34.84 -2.03 28.48
N ALA A 92 34.75 -3.36 28.36
CA ALA A 92 35.87 -4.26 28.67
C ALA A 92 37.11 -4.00 27.78
N VAL A 93 36.89 -3.70 26.49
CA VAL A 93 37.98 -3.35 25.56
C VAL A 93 38.57 -1.97 25.88
N ASP A 94 37.75 -0.97 26.20
CA ASP A 94 38.18 0.38 26.58
C ASP A 94 38.96 0.38 27.91
N LEU A 95 38.65 -0.57 28.81
CA LEU A 95 39.36 -0.79 30.08
C LEU A 95 40.62 -1.65 29.94
N ASP A 96 40.95 -2.14 28.74
CA ASP A 96 42.04 -3.12 28.49
C ASP A 96 41.88 -4.44 29.31
N GLU A 97 40.69 -4.71 29.84
CA GLU A 97 40.35 -5.95 30.58
C GLU A 97 39.74 -7.03 29.65
N ALA A 98 39.48 -6.69 28.39
CA ALA A 98 38.91 -7.61 27.43
C ALA A 98 39.83 -8.80 27.12
N THR A 99 39.25 -9.99 27.25
CA THR A 99 39.84 -11.23 26.76
C THR A 99 39.83 -11.28 25.23
N GLU A 100 40.71 -12.10 24.63
CA GLU A 100 40.69 -12.33 23.18
C GLU A 100 39.33 -12.81 22.67
N ALA A 101 38.60 -13.58 23.49
CA ALA A 101 37.25 -14.04 23.18
C ALA A 101 36.26 -12.87 23.09
N GLU A 102 36.28 -11.94 24.04
CA GLU A 102 35.42 -10.74 24.04
C GLU A 102 35.74 -9.79 22.89
N ALA A 103 37.03 -9.63 22.57
CA ALA A 103 37.46 -8.84 21.41
C ALA A 103 37.00 -9.46 20.07
N ALA A 104 36.96 -10.79 19.98
CA ALA A 104 36.40 -11.49 18.82
C ALA A 104 34.88 -11.33 18.74
N LEU A 105 34.16 -11.55 19.84
CA LEU A 105 32.72 -11.33 19.97
C LEU A 105 32.33 -9.90 19.58
N LEU A 106 33.06 -8.90 20.04
CA LEU A 106 32.81 -7.49 19.71
C LEU A 106 32.95 -7.22 18.19
N LYS A 107 33.91 -7.86 17.50
CA LYS A 107 34.04 -7.77 16.04
C LYS A 107 32.85 -8.43 15.34
N GLU A 108 32.39 -9.57 15.83
CA GLU A 108 31.22 -10.26 15.28
C GLU A 108 29.94 -9.45 15.47
N TRP A 109 29.70 -8.90 16.66
CA TRP A 109 28.58 -8.01 16.93
C TRP A 109 28.61 -6.73 16.08
N LYS A 110 29.79 -6.14 15.86
CA LYS A 110 29.95 -4.99 14.94
C LYS A 110 29.63 -5.38 13.50
N ARG A 111 30.07 -6.56 13.02
CA ARG A 111 29.69 -7.10 11.70
C ARG A 111 28.18 -7.33 11.60
N TYR A 112 27.58 -7.90 12.63
CA TYR A 112 26.13 -8.10 12.73
C TYR A 112 25.37 -6.79 12.60
N ARG A 113 25.77 -5.74 13.34
CA ARG A 113 25.15 -4.41 13.24
C ARG A 113 25.30 -3.78 11.85
N VAL A 114 26.45 -3.96 11.21
CA VAL A 114 26.67 -3.49 9.82
C VAL A 114 25.78 -4.26 8.85
N ALA A 115 25.65 -5.58 9.02
CA ALA A 115 24.74 -6.39 8.21
C ALA A 115 23.28 -5.94 8.39
N LEU A 116 22.83 -5.68 9.63
CA LEU A 116 21.52 -5.11 9.93
C LEU A 116 21.31 -3.72 9.30
N ASN A 117 22.36 -2.92 9.15
CA ASN A 117 22.28 -1.61 8.48
C ASN A 117 22.24 -1.73 6.95
N ARG A 118 22.78 -2.82 6.40
CA ARG A 118 22.71 -3.13 4.97
C ARG A 118 21.46 -3.90 4.54
N LEU A 119 20.64 -4.40 5.48
CA LEU A 119 19.34 -5.02 5.17
C LEU A 119 18.43 -4.20 4.24
N PRO A 120 18.24 -2.87 4.43
CA PRO A 120 17.40 -2.07 3.54
C PRO A 120 17.98 -1.91 2.12
N ASP A 121 19.27 -2.19 1.92
CA ASP A 121 19.95 -2.12 0.62
C ASP A 121 19.85 -3.46 -0.15
N GLN A 122 19.30 -4.51 0.46
CA GLN A 122 19.17 -5.82 -0.18
C GLN A 122 18.14 -5.81 -1.32
N PRO A 123 18.45 -6.43 -2.48
CA PRO A 123 17.47 -6.63 -3.54
C PRO A 123 16.40 -7.60 -3.02
N GLY A 124 15.17 -7.10 -2.85
CA GLY A 124 14.07 -7.85 -2.26
C GLY A 124 13.50 -7.23 -1.00
N TYR A 125 14.11 -6.18 -0.44
CA TYR A 125 13.50 -5.41 0.63
C TYR A 125 12.20 -4.72 0.16
N PRO A 126 11.11 -4.76 0.95
CA PRO A 126 10.91 -5.40 2.26
C PRO A 126 10.31 -6.83 2.22
N GLY A 127 10.21 -7.46 1.06
CA GLY A 127 9.56 -8.77 0.87
C GLY A 127 10.42 -9.99 1.27
N GLU A 128 11.67 -10.06 0.82
CA GLU A 128 12.61 -11.15 1.14
C GLU A 128 13.83 -10.57 1.85
N ILE A 129 13.86 -10.67 3.18
CA ILE A 129 14.93 -10.11 4.01
C ILE A 129 15.76 -11.26 4.59
N THR A 130 17.05 -11.30 4.27
CA THR A 130 17.99 -12.26 4.86
C THR A 130 18.51 -11.71 6.18
N TRP A 131 17.89 -12.12 7.28
CA TRP A 131 18.31 -11.72 8.63
C TRP A 131 19.66 -12.37 9.00
N PRO A 132 20.67 -11.58 9.42
CA PRO A 132 21.92 -12.14 9.93
C PRO A 132 21.65 -12.93 11.22
N ALA A 133 22.47 -13.95 11.51
CA ALA A 133 22.42 -14.68 12.77
C ALA A 133 23.20 -13.92 13.86
N PRO A 134 22.66 -13.78 15.09
CA PRO A 134 23.40 -13.18 16.19
C PRO A 134 24.58 -14.10 16.59
N PRO A 135 25.76 -13.54 16.90
CA PRO A 135 26.87 -14.32 17.45
C PRO A 135 26.53 -14.82 18.88
N ALA A 136 27.07 -15.97 19.25
CA ALA A 136 26.74 -16.71 20.48
C ALA A 136 27.87 -16.65 21.51
#